data_AF-A0A059LJ37-F1
#
_entry.id   AF-A0A059LJ37-F1
#
_cell.length_a   1.000
_cell.length_b   1.000
_cell.length_c   1.000
_cell.angle_alpha   90.00
_cell.angle_beta   90.00
_cell.angle_gamma   90.00
#
_symmetry.space_group_name_H-M   'P 1'
#
loop_
_entity.id
_entity.type
_entity.pdbx_description
1 polymer ?
#
loop_
_entity_poly.entity_id
_entity_poly.type
_entity_poly.pdbx_seq_one_letter_code
_entity_poly.pdbx_strand_id
1 'polypeptide(L)'
;ARGSYDLFGPVSKAFCISYDRAQVGFLACLSEFAAELQARGGGAGAAAFVLPWPIQGDHVGSQSIRHMLAKDKNWTKALKYMLVDLKFCLKFAVGLLDGAGAAPLSALAREPPAR
;
A
#
# COMPACT_ATOMS: atom_id res chain seq x y z
N ALA A 1 7.81 -20.29 15.96
CA ALA A 1 8.76 -19.28 15.46
C ALA A 1 7.97 -18.11 14.87
N ARG A 2 8.17 -16.86 15.34
CA ARG A 2 7.66 -15.68 14.63
C ARG A 2 8.33 -15.66 13.26
N GLY A 3 7.55 -15.76 12.19
CA GLY A 3 8.11 -15.67 10.84
C GLY A 3 8.58 -14.25 10.55
N SER A 4 9.66 -14.11 9.77
CA SER A 4 10.11 -12.80 9.27
C SER A 4 9.16 -12.27 8.19
N TYR A 5 9.04 -10.94 8.10
CA TYR A 5 8.26 -10.21 7.10
C TYR A 5 9.21 -9.33 6.28
N ASP A 6 10.05 -9.97 5.49
CA ASP A 6 11.07 -9.26 4.71
C ASP A 6 10.46 -8.78 3.39
N LEU A 7 10.29 -7.46 3.21
CA LEU A 7 9.95 -6.83 1.91
C LEU A 7 11.18 -6.69 1.00
N PHE A 8 12.17 -7.55 1.22
CA PHE A 8 13.40 -7.72 0.47
C PHE A 8 13.78 -9.20 0.56
N GLY A 9 14.69 -9.67 -0.30
CA GLY A 9 15.14 -11.06 -0.25
C GLY A 9 14.99 -11.79 -1.59
N PRO A 10 15.29 -13.10 -1.61
CA PRO A 10 15.89 -13.73 -2.78
C PRO A 10 14.95 -13.82 -3.98
N VAL A 11 15.55 -13.58 -5.16
CA VAL A 11 14.99 -13.58 -6.52
C VAL A 11 14.57 -14.98 -7.02
N SER A 12 14.70 -16.01 -6.16
CA SER A 12 14.33 -17.38 -6.49
C SER A 12 12.87 -17.62 -6.12
N LYS A 13 12.03 -17.80 -7.15
CA LYS A 13 10.60 -18.15 -7.04
C LYS A 13 10.31 -19.38 -6.18
N ALA A 14 11.31 -20.24 -5.95
CA ALA A 14 11.13 -21.48 -5.21
C ALA A 14 11.04 -21.29 -3.68
N PHE A 15 11.51 -20.17 -3.12
CA PHE A 15 11.60 -19.98 -1.66
C PHE A 15 11.31 -18.53 -1.20
N CYS A 16 10.34 -17.85 -1.80
CA CYS A 16 9.96 -16.48 -1.44
C CYS A 16 8.79 -16.38 -0.42
N ILE A 17 8.62 -17.39 0.46
CA ILE A 17 7.48 -17.46 1.39
C ILE A 17 7.45 -16.28 2.38
N SER A 18 8.61 -15.88 2.92
CA SER A 18 8.70 -14.71 3.80
C SER A 18 8.36 -13.42 3.05
N TYR A 19 8.81 -13.30 1.81
CA TYR A 19 8.54 -12.17 0.93
C TYR A 19 7.06 -12.07 0.55
N ASP A 20 6.43 -13.18 0.15
CA ASP A 20 4.98 -13.23 -0.13
C ASP A 20 4.15 -12.88 1.09
N ARG A 21 4.55 -13.38 2.26
CA ARG A 21 3.90 -13.00 3.52
C ARG A 21 4.04 -11.50 3.80
N ALA A 22 5.22 -10.93 3.56
CA ALA A 22 5.47 -9.50 3.74
C ALA A 22 4.65 -8.65 2.77
N GLN A 23 4.56 -9.03 1.50
CA GLN A 23 3.74 -8.35 0.50
C GLN A 23 2.24 -8.38 0.84
N VAL A 24 1.72 -9.54 1.27
CA VAL A 24 0.32 -9.66 1.70
C VAL A 24 0.04 -8.83 2.96
N GLY A 25 0.97 -8.85 3.92
CA GLY A 25 0.87 -7.98 5.10
C GLY A 25 0.86 -6.50 4.73
N PHE A 26 1.69 -6.09 3.77
CA PHE A 26 1.70 -4.71 3.28
C PHE A 26 0.39 -4.32 2.59
N LEU A 27 -0.22 -5.21 1.78
CA LEU A 27 -1.54 -4.97 1.20
C LEU A 27 -2.63 -4.81 2.27
N ALA A 28 -2.57 -5.60 3.35
CA ALA A 28 -3.49 -5.44 4.47
C ALA A 28 -3.36 -4.05 5.12
N CYS A 29 -2.12 -3.59 5.39
CA CYS A 29 -1.86 -2.24 5.89
C CYS A 29 -2.41 -1.16 4.94
N LEU A 30 -2.24 -1.32 3.63
CA LEU A 30 -2.76 -0.37 2.64
C LEU A 30 -4.30 -0.35 2.61
N SER A 31 -4.94 -1.51 2.74
CA SER A 31 -6.40 -1.63 2.82
C SER A 31 -6.95 -0.94 4.08
N GLU A 32 -6.32 -1.15 5.24
CA GLU A 32 -6.67 -0.48 6.50
C GLU A 32 -6.47 1.04 6.39
N PHE A 33 -5.36 1.48 5.80
CA PHE A 33 -5.11 2.90 5.56
C PHE A 33 -6.18 3.54 4.67
N ALA A 34 -6.59 2.86 3.60
CA ALA A 34 -7.66 3.33 2.72
C ALA A 34 -9.00 3.45 3.45
N ALA A 35 -9.34 2.49 4.32
CA ALA A 35 -10.55 2.53 5.14
C ALA A 35 -10.54 3.71 6.13
N GLU A 36 -9.39 4.03 6.72
CA GLU A 36 -9.24 5.20 7.59
C GLU A 36 -9.41 6.50 6.82
N LEU A 37 -8.85 6.60 5.60
CA LEU A 37 -9.06 7.76 4.73
C LEU A 37 -10.54 7.93 4.34
N GLN A 38 -11.24 6.83 4.08
CA GLN A 38 -12.69 6.83 3.84
C GLN A 38 -13.47 7.38 5.03
N ALA A 39 -13.19 6.89 6.23
CA ALA A 39 -13.85 7.32 7.45
C ALA A 39 -13.65 8.81 7.72
N ARG A 40 -12.44 9.34 7.48
CA ARG A 40 -12.12 10.78 7.64
C ARG A 40 -12.70 11.65 6.54
N GLY A 41 -12.73 11.13 5.31
CA GLY A 41 -13.22 11.84 4.12
C GLY A 41 -14.74 11.93 4.00
N GLY A 42 -15.49 11.13 4.76
CA GLY A 42 -16.96 11.02 4.69
C GLY A 42 -17.75 12.15 5.36
N GLY A 43 -17.17 13.34 5.56
CA GLY A 43 -17.88 14.51 6.05
C GLY A 43 -18.90 15.05 5.03
N ALA A 44 -20.00 15.63 5.53
CA ALA A 44 -21.15 16.07 4.74
C ALA A 44 -20.76 16.96 3.53
N GLY A 45 -20.70 16.37 2.34
CA GLY A 45 -20.47 17.05 1.06
C GLY A 45 -19.18 16.69 0.32
N ALA A 46 -18.24 15.95 0.93
CA ALA A 46 -17.01 15.52 0.26
C ALA A 46 -17.19 14.18 -0.47
N ALA A 47 -16.57 14.05 -1.65
CA ALA A 47 -16.58 12.80 -2.41
C ALA A 47 -15.87 11.70 -1.61
N ALA A 48 -16.55 10.56 -1.42
CA ALA A 48 -15.99 9.41 -0.71
C ALA A 48 -14.71 8.91 -1.40
N PHE A 49 -13.65 8.70 -0.60
CA PHE A 49 -12.40 8.12 -1.10
C PHE A 49 -12.65 6.67 -1.52
N VAL A 50 -12.14 6.24 -2.68
CA VAL A 50 -12.22 4.85 -3.13
C VAL A 50 -10.92 4.48 -3.83
N LEU A 51 -10.41 3.29 -3.55
CA LEU A 51 -9.24 2.75 -4.24
C LEU A 51 -9.58 2.43 -5.70
N PRO A 52 -8.76 2.87 -6.68
CA PRO A 52 -8.90 2.46 -8.07
C PRO A 52 -8.86 0.94 -8.26
N TRP A 53 -8.03 0.23 -7.50
CA TRP A 53 -7.97 -1.22 -7.49
C TRP A 53 -8.33 -1.76 -6.10
N PRO A 54 -9.49 -2.43 -5.95
CA PRO A 54 -9.89 -2.94 -4.64
C PRO A 54 -8.92 -4.03 -4.17
N ILE A 55 -8.62 -4.01 -2.87
CA ILE A 55 -7.76 -5.00 -2.21
C ILE A 55 -8.65 -6.06 -1.56
N GLN A 56 -8.36 -7.33 -1.84
CA GLN A 56 -9.06 -8.48 -1.24
C GLN A 56 -8.06 -9.59 -0.91
N GLY A 57 -7.67 -9.69 0.36
CA GLY A 57 -6.65 -10.63 0.80
C GLY A 57 -5.30 -10.33 0.13
N ASP A 58 -4.80 -11.27 -0.68
CA ASP A 58 -3.57 -11.11 -1.44
C ASP A 58 -3.76 -10.51 -2.83
N HIS A 59 -4.98 -10.16 -3.20
CA HIS A 59 -5.29 -9.62 -4.52
C HIS A 59 -5.44 -8.10 -4.49
N VAL A 60 -4.89 -7.46 -5.51
CA VAL A 60 -5.13 -6.06 -5.86
C VAL A 60 -5.74 -6.01 -7.25
N GLY A 61 -7.02 -5.61 -7.32
CA GLY A 61 -7.85 -5.82 -8.50
C GLY A 61 -7.93 -7.31 -8.85
N SER A 62 -7.51 -7.67 -10.07
CA SER A 62 -7.59 -9.06 -10.56
C SER A 62 -6.26 -9.83 -10.45
N GLN A 63 -5.25 -9.30 -9.73
CA GLN A 63 -3.90 -9.87 -9.69
C GLN A 63 -3.47 -10.14 -8.25
N SER A 64 -2.86 -11.31 -8.00
CA SER A 64 -2.24 -11.61 -6.71
C SER A 64 -0.87 -10.93 -6.59
N ILE A 65 -0.57 -10.42 -5.39
CA ILE A 65 0.74 -9.84 -5.05
C ILE A 65 1.79 -10.90 -4.72
N ARG A 66 1.39 -12.17 -4.55
CA ARG A 66 2.33 -13.26 -4.30
C ARG A 66 3.24 -13.47 -5.51
N HIS A 67 4.52 -13.60 -5.25
CA HIS A 67 5.55 -13.86 -6.25
C HIS A 67 5.69 -15.37 -6.52
N MET A 68 5.47 -16.21 -5.49
CA MET A 68 5.62 -17.66 -5.62
C MET A 68 4.64 -18.21 -6.65
N LEU A 69 5.15 -18.94 -7.64
CA LEU A 69 4.37 -19.53 -8.76
C LEU A 69 3.68 -18.52 -9.71
N ALA A 70 3.85 -17.21 -9.50
CA ALA A 70 3.28 -16.19 -10.38
C ALA A 70 4.08 -16.03 -11.68
N LYS A 71 3.38 -15.72 -12.77
CA LYS A 71 4.02 -15.17 -13.98
C LYS A 71 4.49 -13.75 -13.68
N ASP A 72 5.74 -13.42 -14.00
CA ASP A 72 6.32 -12.12 -13.64
C ASP A 72 5.48 -10.94 -14.16
N LYS A 73 4.92 -11.06 -15.35
CA LYS A 73 4.00 -10.05 -15.91
C LYS A 73 2.79 -9.77 -15.01
N ASN A 74 2.20 -10.81 -14.39
CA ASN A 74 1.04 -10.67 -13.52
C ASN A 74 1.46 -10.06 -12.18
N TRP A 75 2.56 -10.54 -11.61
CA TRP A 75 3.10 -10.02 -10.35
C TRP A 75 3.51 -8.55 -10.48
N THR A 76 4.26 -8.18 -11.53
CA THR A 76 4.59 -6.77 -11.82
C THR A 76 3.33 -5.92 -12.06
N LYS A 77 2.27 -6.50 -12.63
CA LYS A 77 0.99 -5.79 -12.80
C LYS A 77 0.29 -5.57 -11.46
N ALA A 78 0.32 -6.53 -10.54
CA ALA A 78 -0.16 -6.37 -9.17
C ALA A 78 0.59 -5.25 -8.44
N LEU A 79 1.92 -5.23 -8.52
CA LEU A 79 2.75 -4.16 -7.94
C LEU A 79 2.39 -2.79 -8.51
N LYS A 80 2.15 -2.68 -9.83
CA LYS A 80 1.70 -1.43 -10.45
C LYS A 80 0.35 -0.98 -9.91
N TYR A 81 -0.60 -1.89 -9.74
CA TYR A 81 -1.91 -1.56 -9.16
C TYR A 81 -1.79 -1.06 -7.72
N MET A 82 -1.03 -1.77 -6.89
CA MET A 82 -0.72 -1.37 -5.51
C MET A 82 -0.10 0.04 -5.45
N LEU A 83 0.86 0.36 -6.33
CA LEU A 83 1.49 1.69 -6.38
C LEU A 83 0.53 2.80 -6.83
N VAL A 84 -0.40 2.48 -7.75
CA VAL A 84 -1.46 3.41 -8.16
C VAL A 84 -2.38 3.70 -6.97
N ASP A 85 -2.79 2.68 -6.24
CA ASP A 85 -3.62 2.85 -5.03
C ASP A 85 -2.90 3.70 -3.98
N LEU A 86 -1.62 3.43 -3.73
CA LEU A 86 -0.77 4.23 -2.85
C LEU A 86 -0.70 5.70 -3.26
N LYS A 87 -0.57 5.99 -4.56
CA LYS A 87 -0.59 7.37 -5.07
C LYS A 87 -1.91 8.06 -4.77
N PHE A 88 -3.04 7.36 -4.90
CA PHE A 88 -4.35 7.91 -4.60
C PHE A 88 -4.53 8.14 -3.10
N CYS A 89 -4.12 7.19 -2.26
CA CYS A 89 -4.11 7.36 -0.80
C CYS A 89 -3.26 8.55 -0.39
N LEU A 90 -2.04 8.69 -0.94
CA LEU A 90 -1.16 9.81 -0.66
C LEU A 90 -1.83 11.13 -1.03
N LYS A 91 -2.32 11.27 -2.27
CA LYS A 91 -3.00 12.49 -2.74
C LYS A 91 -4.16 12.88 -1.81
N PHE A 92 -4.97 11.90 -1.40
CA PHE A 92 -6.12 12.17 -0.54
C PHE A 92 -5.69 12.56 0.88
N ALA A 93 -4.72 11.85 1.44
CA ALA A 93 -4.14 12.16 2.75
C ALA A 93 -3.53 13.57 2.79
N VAL A 94 -2.81 13.99 1.73
CA VAL A 94 -2.30 15.37 1.60
C VAL A 94 -3.44 16.37 1.68
N GLY A 95 -4.51 16.16 0.90
CA GLY A 95 -5.66 17.06 0.88
C GLY A 95 -6.37 17.15 2.24
N LEU A 96 -6.46 16.04 2.97
CA LEU A 96 -6.98 16.04 4.34
C LEU A 96 -6.07 16.83 5.29
N LEU A 97 -4.75 16.68 5.18
CA LEU A 97 -3.78 17.39 6.01
C LEU A 97 -3.83 18.90 5.75
N ASP A 98 -3.85 19.31 4.48
CA ASP A 98 -3.97 20.71 4.09
C ASP A 98 -5.29 21.33 4.60
N GLY A 99 -6.40 20.58 4.50
CA GLY A 99 -7.70 21.02 5.01
C GLY A 99 -7.80 21.06 6.54
N ALA A 100 -7.02 20.22 7.23
CA ALA A 100 -6.97 20.16 8.69
C ALA A 100 -5.96 21.14 9.32
N GLY A 101 -5.27 21.96 8.51
CA GLY A 101 -4.19 22.83 8.99
C GLY A 101 -2.97 22.06 9.51
N ALA A 102 -2.81 20.80 9.11
CA ALA A 102 -1.65 20.01 9.47
C ALA A 102 -0.40 20.53 8.74
N ALA A 103 0.78 20.32 9.34
CA ALA A 103 2.03 20.77 8.76
C ALA A 103 2.19 20.23 7.33
N PRO A 104 2.61 21.07 6.36
CA PRO A 104 2.71 20.66 4.95
C PRO A 104 3.69 19.50 4.83
N LEU A 105 3.50 18.62 3.84
CA LEU A 105 4.37 17.45 3.61
C LEU A 105 5.86 17.80 3.47
N SER A 106 6.19 19.01 3.02
CA SER A 106 7.56 19.53 2.99
C SER A 106 8.21 19.65 4.37
N ALA A 107 7.41 19.79 5.43
CA ALA A 107 7.86 19.83 6.82
C ALA A 107 8.08 18.44 7.43
N LEU A 108 7.52 17.38 6.85
CA LEU A 108 7.74 15.98 7.25
C LEU A 108 8.97 15.35 6.56
N ALA A 109 9.58 16.06 5.61
CA ALA A 109 10.70 15.54 4.86
C ALA A 109 12.03 15.77 5.58
N ARG A 110 12.72 14.63 5.81
CA ARG A 110 14.15 14.46 6.08
C ARG A 110 14.52 14.38 7.55
N GLU A 111 14.31 13.19 8.13
CA GLU A 111 15.19 12.75 9.21
C GLU A 111 16.62 12.64 8.63
N PRO A 112 17.63 13.33 9.19
CA PRO A 112 19.00 13.19 8.72
C PRO A 112 19.43 11.72 8.87
N PRO A 113 20.30 11.21 7.99
CA PRO A 113 20.80 9.84 8.14
C PRO A 113 21.38 9.70 9.55
N ALA A 114 20.90 8.69 10.29
CA ALA A 114 21.42 8.34 11.60
C ALA A 114 22.95 8.19 11.49
N ARG A 115 23.66 8.94 12.34
CA ARG A 115 25.13 8.94 12.40
C ARG A 115 25.68 7.62 12.90
#